data_AF-A0A5J4RAX8-F1
#
_entry.id   AF-A0A5J4RAX8-F1
#
_cell.length_a   1.000
_cell.length_b   1.000
_cell.length_c   1.000
_cell.angle_alpha   90.00
_cell.angle_beta   90.00
_cell.angle_gamma   90.00
#
_symmetry.space_group_name_H-M   'P 1'
#
loop_
_entity.id
_entity.type
_entity.pdbx_description
1 polymer ?
#
loop_
_entity_poly.entity_id
_entity_poly.type
_entity_poly.pdbx_seq_one_letter_code
_entity_poly.pdbx_strand_id
1 'polypeptide(L)'
;MDINLKEIVKTTYLQIIRGALNKILVFDIDSLMNDLIRMHIINPPQADEVLVITDKFFLYKKLWQGILETLYEIYLPNTKYVFDWEIEITPYTLMLCDFTKEYFESKEVELQKKILNVSNEQIELDFDSLLVRIKADTIGLKYGLKDKIPNNLIPKTKKEELVLLFRLMNFPPLGELSVFIELYNQNLKQQINDLSVAFSRINTIKVPSLGREESLHYSYCHIDHLTFKKYGFDIFENHPYLSLNKADFTKIKEKVLATKDLFKDNVICPCCGNKQEIKLPEEVLQYKFLLENQSLCKKIGLLYFDDFIENYNNNLSEKFNSFFPNINNVDNPQCLILVEGDSEETAIPILAFRKKYVLSMHGVQVYNSQSKGKLANDFLNFKHKYPNRKMICLLDSDAIKERNDIQRIVKNHQDKYKLIFINKGTFEDIFDLNISIKILNEIYTEGLPIEKTDFDSAKDFLTNIKKILFEKKQTQFDKVSFARKISFKIDVDRFPNEVNEIIDTAKLFVEQSKYLVNN
;
A
#
# COMPACT_ATOMS: atom_id res chain seq x y z
N MET A 1 19.99 33.88 2.64
CA MET A 1 21.13 33.00 2.96
C MET A 1 20.84 31.67 2.28
N ASP A 2 21.50 31.37 1.16
CA ASP A 2 21.30 30.10 0.45
C ASP A 2 21.95 28.99 1.29
N ILE A 3 21.14 28.31 2.09
CA ILE A 3 21.60 27.17 2.87
C ILE A 3 21.66 25.97 1.91
N ASN A 4 22.87 25.49 1.64
CA ASN A 4 23.06 24.28 0.85
C ASN A 4 22.73 23.03 1.70
N LEU A 5 21.45 22.64 1.73
CA LEU A 5 20.99 21.45 2.47
C LEU A 5 21.35 20.12 1.79
N LYS A 6 21.91 20.14 0.58
CA LYS A 6 22.26 18.93 -0.16
C LYS A 6 23.29 18.08 0.57
N GLU A 7 24.33 18.70 1.12
CA GLU A 7 25.38 17.98 1.87
C GLU A 7 24.83 17.29 3.14
N ILE A 8 23.68 17.75 3.67
CA ILE A 8 23.03 17.14 4.84
C ILE A 8 22.36 15.81 4.50
N VAL A 9 21.81 15.68 3.28
CA VAL A 9 21.02 14.51 2.84
C VAL A 9 21.80 13.56 1.94
N LYS A 10 23.01 13.95 1.51
CA LYS A 10 23.82 13.22 0.51
C LYS A 10 24.12 11.77 0.88
N THR A 11 24.19 11.43 2.16
CA THR A 11 24.45 10.06 2.64
C THR A 11 23.19 9.31 3.05
N THR A 12 22.05 9.99 3.16
CA THR A 12 20.78 9.43 3.67
C THR A 12 19.64 9.44 2.66
N TYR A 13 19.84 10.00 1.46
CA TYR A 13 18.79 10.23 0.46
C TYR A 13 17.98 8.97 0.12
N LEU A 14 18.62 7.80 -0.04
CA LEU A 14 17.91 6.54 -0.31
C LEU A 14 17.05 6.09 0.87
N GLN A 15 17.55 6.22 2.11
CA GLN A 15 16.75 5.90 3.30
C GLN A 15 15.56 6.85 3.44
N ILE A 16 15.74 8.13 3.12
CA ILE A 16 14.65 9.13 3.14
C ILE A 16 13.58 8.77 2.12
N ILE A 17 13.96 8.50 0.87
CA ILE A 17 13.02 8.09 -0.19
C ILE A 17 12.25 6.84 0.24
N ARG A 18 12.96 5.79 0.67
CA ARG A 18 12.33 4.55 1.12
C ARG A 18 11.40 4.76 2.31
N GLY A 19 11.82 5.56 3.29
CA GLY A 19 11.01 5.89 4.46
C GLY A 19 9.73 6.63 4.09
N ALA A 20 9.83 7.61 3.20
CA ALA A 20 8.69 8.40 2.74
C ALA A 20 7.68 7.54 1.95
N LEU A 21 8.16 6.73 1.00
CA LEU A 21 7.30 5.85 0.21
C LEU A 21 6.61 4.78 1.07
N ASN A 22 7.33 4.21 2.05
CA ASN A 22 6.74 3.26 3.01
C ASN A 22 5.62 3.89 3.85
N LYS A 23 5.83 5.13 4.32
CA LYS A 23 4.83 5.89 5.08
C LYS A 23 3.58 6.18 4.26
N ILE A 24 3.74 6.58 3.00
CA ILE A 24 2.62 6.77 2.06
C ILE A 24 1.86 5.47 1.83
N LEU A 25 2.58 4.35 1.63
CA LEU A 25 1.98 3.04 1.41
C LEU A 25 1.08 2.60 2.58
N VAL A 26 1.42 3.00 3.81
CA VAL A 26 0.62 2.71 5.01
C VAL A 26 -0.27 3.88 5.42
N PHE A 27 -0.46 4.87 4.55
CA PHE A 27 -1.31 6.04 4.76
C PHE A 27 -0.89 6.93 5.96
N ASP A 28 0.37 6.84 6.41
CA ASP A 28 0.97 7.69 7.47
C ASP A 28 1.71 8.89 6.86
N ILE A 29 0.95 9.82 6.27
CA ILE A 29 1.50 10.97 5.54
C ILE A 29 1.73 12.20 6.42
N ASP A 30 0.94 12.38 7.47
CA ASP A 30 0.78 13.66 8.16
C ASP A 30 1.99 14.08 9.02
N SER A 31 2.92 13.16 9.24
CA SER A 31 4.15 13.36 10.02
C SER A 31 5.41 13.54 9.18
N LEU A 32 5.34 13.30 7.85
CA LEU A 32 6.51 13.19 6.97
C LEU A 32 7.42 14.42 7.00
N MET A 33 6.84 15.61 6.93
CA MET A 33 7.60 16.86 6.94
C MET A 33 8.33 17.06 8.26
N ASN A 34 7.61 16.91 9.38
CA ASN A 34 8.18 17.09 10.72
C ASN A 34 9.25 16.03 10.99
N ASP A 35 9.03 14.77 10.61
CA ASP A 35 9.99 13.67 10.78
C ASP A 35 11.30 13.95 10.03
N LEU A 36 11.22 14.44 8.79
CA LEU A 36 12.39 14.75 7.99
C LEU A 36 13.16 15.95 8.55
N ILE A 37 12.45 17.01 8.97
CA ILE A 37 13.05 18.18 9.61
C ILE A 37 13.76 17.78 10.90
N ARG A 38 13.10 17.01 11.79
CA ARG A 38 13.69 16.54 13.06
C ARG A 38 14.94 15.68 12.85
N MET A 39 14.96 14.87 11.80
CA MET A 39 16.10 14.00 11.48
C MET A 39 17.36 14.80 11.10
N HIS A 40 17.20 15.99 10.49
CA HIS A 40 18.30 16.71 9.84
C HIS A 40 18.54 18.13 10.35
N ILE A 41 17.61 18.71 11.09
CA ILE A 41 17.65 20.09 11.59
C ILE A 41 17.40 20.06 13.12
N ILE A 42 18.47 19.79 13.87
CA ILE A 42 18.42 19.37 15.30
C ILE A 42 18.59 20.54 16.29
N ASN A 43 18.73 21.79 15.82
CA ASN A 43 19.06 22.90 16.72
C ASN A 43 17.89 23.30 17.63
N PRO A 44 18.11 23.53 18.94
CA PRO A 44 17.08 24.06 19.84
C PRO A 44 16.80 25.55 19.57
N PRO A 45 15.54 26.01 19.64
CA PRO A 45 14.32 25.21 19.82
C PRO A 45 14.00 24.34 18.60
N GLN A 46 13.39 23.17 18.83
CA GLN A 46 13.05 22.22 17.75
C GLN A 46 12.26 22.94 16.65
N ALA A 47 12.78 22.94 15.43
CA ALA A 47 12.25 23.73 14.33
C ALA A 47 10.76 23.41 14.03
N ASP A 48 10.35 22.17 14.26
CA ASP A 48 8.95 21.74 14.12
C ASP A 48 8.02 22.28 15.22
N GLU A 49 8.52 22.77 16.35
CA GLU A 49 7.68 23.32 17.43
C GLU A 49 7.47 24.83 17.32
N VAL A 50 8.36 25.54 16.64
CA VAL A 50 8.38 27.02 16.61
C VAL A 50 8.12 27.63 15.25
N LEU A 51 8.33 26.88 14.16
CA LEU A 51 8.16 27.41 12.81
C LEU A 51 6.69 27.34 12.38
N VAL A 52 6.28 28.38 11.66
CA VAL A 52 5.04 28.38 10.89
C VAL A 52 5.15 27.34 9.79
N ILE A 53 4.04 26.69 9.46
CA ILE A 53 3.96 25.59 8.49
C ILE A 53 4.66 25.86 7.15
N THR A 54 4.62 27.09 6.65
CA THR A 54 5.22 27.46 5.35
C THR A 54 6.74 27.54 5.42
N ASP A 55 7.30 27.98 6.56
CA ASP A 55 8.74 27.93 6.81
C ASP A 55 9.21 26.47 6.94
N LYS A 56 8.42 25.60 7.60
CA LYS A 56 8.68 24.16 7.62
C LYS A 56 8.68 23.57 6.20
N PHE A 57 7.66 23.89 5.40
CA PHE A 57 7.55 23.40 4.03
C PHE A 57 8.71 23.89 3.16
N PHE A 58 9.18 25.12 3.36
CA PHE A 58 10.37 25.63 2.68
C PHE A 58 11.62 24.78 2.99
N LEU A 59 11.88 24.46 4.26
CA LEU A 59 13.00 23.60 4.65
C LEU A 59 12.84 22.19 4.05
N TYR A 60 11.64 21.63 4.13
CA TYR A 60 11.30 20.33 3.54
C TYR A 60 11.57 20.30 2.05
N LYS A 61 11.13 21.33 1.31
CA LYS A 61 11.40 21.53 -0.11
C LYS A 61 12.89 21.63 -0.43
N LYS A 62 13.68 22.31 0.39
CA LYS A 62 15.12 22.40 0.21
C LYS A 62 15.86 21.09 0.50
N LEU A 63 15.39 20.28 1.45
CA LEU A 63 15.92 18.93 1.68
C LEU A 63 15.62 18.02 0.46
N TRP A 64 14.39 18.04 -0.05
CA TRP A 64 14.01 17.29 -1.25
C TRP A 64 14.72 17.74 -2.52
N GLN A 65 14.99 19.05 -2.66
CA GLN A 65 15.85 19.58 -3.72
C GLN A 65 17.23 18.88 -3.69
N GLY A 66 17.87 18.84 -2.52
CA GLY A 66 19.17 18.19 -2.36
C GLY A 66 19.13 16.68 -2.67
N ILE A 67 18.05 15.99 -2.29
CA ILE A 67 17.83 14.57 -2.58
C ILE A 67 17.75 14.32 -4.10
N LEU A 68 16.90 15.08 -4.81
CA LEU A 68 16.71 14.92 -6.25
C LEU A 68 17.96 15.31 -7.03
N GLU A 69 18.62 16.42 -6.69
CA GLU A 69 19.89 16.80 -7.31
C GLU A 69 20.96 15.71 -7.12
N THR A 70 21.04 15.10 -5.94
CA THR A 70 21.95 13.97 -5.67
C THR A 70 21.62 12.74 -6.53
N LEU A 71 20.33 12.42 -6.70
CA LEU A 71 19.89 11.33 -7.57
C LEU A 71 20.31 11.55 -9.03
N TYR A 72 20.06 12.74 -9.57
CA TYR A 72 20.41 13.05 -10.95
C TYR A 72 21.93 13.06 -11.15
N GLU A 73 22.70 13.61 -10.22
CA GLU A 73 24.17 13.62 -10.31
C GLU A 73 24.78 12.21 -10.30
N ILE A 74 24.26 11.31 -9.47
CA ILE A 74 24.82 9.96 -9.33
C ILE A 74 24.36 9.06 -10.48
N TYR A 75 23.08 9.08 -10.84
CA TYR A 75 22.47 8.07 -11.72
C TYR A 75 22.15 8.58 -13.13
N LEU A 76 22.07 9.89 -13.33
CA LEU A 76 21.75 10.54 -14.61
C LEU A 76 22.68 11.75 -14.87
N PRO A 77 24.02 11.61 -14.77
CA PRO A 77 24.95 12.76 -14.78
C PRO A 77 24.92 13.60 -16.08
N ASN A 78 24.45 13.01 -17.18
CA ASN A 78 24.33 13.67 -18.48
C ASN A 78 22.97 14.36 -18.69
N THR A 79 22.04 14.22 -17.75
CA THR A 79 20.72 14.82 -17.80
C THR A 79 20.72 16.09 -16.97
N LYS A 80 20.50 17.25 -17.61
CA LYS A 80 20.38 18.52 -16.89
C LYS A 80 19.08 18.52 -16.09
N TYR A 81 19.19 18.57 -14.76
CA TYR A 81 18.07 18.69 -13.85
C TYR A 81 17.88 20.13 -13.38
N VAL A 82 16.62 20.58 -13.33
CA VAL A 82 16.23 21.85 -12.72
C VAL A 82 15.09 21.53 -11.77
N PHE A 83 15.29 21.84 -10.49
CA PHE A 83 14.28 21.59 -9.47
C PHE A 83 13.13 22.60 -9.59
N ASP A 84 11.93 22.10 -9.90
CA ASP A 84 10.69 22.90 -10.08
C ASP A 84 9.52 22.33 -9.27
N TRP A 85 9.81 21.64 -8.17
CA TRP A 85 8.76 21.02 -7.35
C TRP A 85 7.91 22.07 -6.63
N GLU A 86 6.59 22.06 -6.90
CA GLU A 86 5.57 22.74 -6.11
C GLU A 86 4.94 21.80 -5.07
N ILE A 87 3.96 22.26 -4.30
CA ILE A 87 3.16 21.37 -3.44
C ILE A 87 2.53 20.21 -4.26
N GLU A 88 2.63 18.98 -3.74
CA GLU A 88 2.20 17.76 -4.44
C GLU A 88 0.67 17.61 -4.40
N ILE A 89 -0.01 18.28 -5.33
CA ILE A 89 -1.48 18.24 -5.46
C ILE A 89 -1.85 17.45 -6.70
N THR A 90 -2.28 16.20 -6.50
CA THR A 90 -2.67 15.24 -7.53
C THR A 90 -3.98 14.55 -7.10
N PRO A 91 -4.70 13.87 -8.02
CA PRO A 91 -5.84 13.04 -7.62
C PRO A 91 -5.45 12.01 -6.55
N TYR A 92 -4.27 11.39 -6.67
CA TYR A 92 -3.80 10.43 -5.69
C TYR A 92 -3.59 11.05 -4.31
N THR A 93 -2.89 12.19 -4.22
CA THR A 93 -2.63 12.84 -2.91
C THR A 93 -3.90 13.39 -2.26
N LEU A 94 -4.86 13.89 -3.04
CA LEU A 94 -6.18 14.28 -2.53
C LEU A 94 -6.98 13.08 -2.03
N MET A 95 -6.98 11.96 -2.77
CA MET A 95 -7.64 10.72 -2.34
C MET A 95 -7.06 10.23 -1.02
N LEU A 96 -5.72 10.22 -0.89
CA LEU A 96 -5.06 9.82 0.35
C LEU A 96 -5.51 10.70 1.52
N CYS A 97 -5.59 12.02 1.34
CA CYS A 97 -6.14 12.92 2.35
C CYS A 97 -7.60 12.59 2.70
N ASP A 98 -8.47 12.34 1.71
CA ASP A 98 -9.88 12.01 1.98
C ASP A 98 -10.03 10.68 2.74
N PHE A 99 -9.28 9.65 2.35
CA PHE A 99 -9.33 8.32 2.97
C PHE A 99 -8.87 8.32 4.43
N THR A 100 -8.00 9.26 4.79
CA THR A 100 -7.38 9.31 6.12
C THR A 100 -7.91 10.44 6.99
N LYS A 101 -8.92 11.18 6.54
CA LYS A 101 -9.45 12.36 7.24
C LYS A 101 -9.91 12.08 8.68
N GLU A 102 -10.44 10.87 8.93
CA GLU A 102 -10.93 10.47 10.25
C GLU A 102 -9.81 10.10 11.23
N TYR A 103 -8.63 9.72 10.70
CA TYR A 103 -7.46 9.32 11.48
C TYR A 103 -6.49 10.48 11.71
N PHE A 104 -6.71 11.62 11.05
CA PHE A 104 -5.87 12.79 11.20
C PHE A 104 -6.03 13.41 12.59
N GLU A 105 -4.95 13.39 13.37
CA GLU A 105 -4.90 14.10 14.64
C GLU A 105 -4.68 15.60 14.38
N SER A 106 -5.61 16.45 14.83
CA SER A 106 -5.53 17.90 14.69
C SER A 106 -4.41 18.57 15.48
N LYS A 107 -3.48 17.81 16.08
CA LYS A 107 -2.40 18.32 16.95
C LYS A 107 -1.54 19.36 16.24
N GLU A 108 -1.13 19.11 15.00
CA GLU A 108 -0.33 20.08 14.22
C GLU A 108 -1.16 21.33 13.90
N VAL A 109 -2.45 21.19 13.58
CA VAL A 109 -3.32 22.33 13.28
C VAL A 109 -3.52 23.20 14.51
N GLU A 110 -3.75 22.59 15.68
CA GLU A 110 -3.86 23.32 16.95
C GLU A 110 -2.54 23.98 17.36
N LEU A 111 -1.39 23.34 17.10
CA LEU A 111 -0.07 23.94 17.29
C LEU A 111 0.11 25.17 16.39
N GLN A 112 -0.19 25.05 15.09
CA GLN A 112 -0.08 26.16 14.15
C GLN A 112 -1.01 27.32 14.51
N LYS A 113 -2.24 27.03 14.96
CA LYS A 113 -3.16 28.05 15.49
C LYS A 113 -2.59 28.80 16.69
N LYS A 114 -1.92 28.08 17.60
CA LYS A 114 -1.25 28.67 18.76
C LYS A 114 -0.07 29.55 18.35
N ILE A 115 0.77 29.10 17.42
CA ILE A 115 1.90 29.88 16.87
C ILE A 115 1.40 31.16 16.20
N LEU A 116 0.33 31.06 15.40
CA LEU A 116 -0.25 32.18 14.66
C LEU A 116 -1.18 33.07 15.50
N ASN A 117 -1.49 32.65 16.73
CA ASN A 117 -2.44 33.28 17.64
C ASN A 117 -3.81 33.55 16.96
N VAL A 118 -4.40 32.50 16.39
CA VAL A 118 -5.69 32.58 15.68
C VAL A 118 -6.74 31.60 16.23
N SER A 119 -7.99 32.06 16.33
CA SER A 119 -9.16 31.24 16.69
C SER A 119 -9.83 30.62 15.46
N ASN A 120 -10.69 29.61 15.66
CA ASN A 120 -11.48 29.03 14.54
C ASN A 120 -12.37 30.08 13.88
N GLU A 121 -12.98 30.97 14.66
CA GLU A 121 -13.85 32.05 14.15
C GLU A 121 -13.06 33.01 13.25
N GLN A 122 -11.83 33.34 13.63
CA GLN A 122 -10.95 34.19 12.81
C GLN A 122 -10.54 33.50 11.50
N ILE A 123 -10.33 32.19 11.51
CA ILE A 123 -10.03 31.42 10.30
C ILE A 123 -11.19 31.50 9.30
N GLU A 124 -12.44 31.39 9.79
CA GLU A 124 -13.63 31.48 8.91
C GLU A 124 -13.89 32.90 8.40
N LEU A 125 -13.66 33.92 9.23
CA LEU A 125 -13.95 35.32 8.88
C LEU A 125 -12.85 36.01 8.07
N ASP A 126 -11.58 35.64 8.26
CA ASP A 126 -10.42 36.38 7.73
C ASP A 126 -9.35 35.45 7.12
N PHE A 127 -9.80 34.48 6.31
CA PHE A 127 -8.93 33.45 5.72
C PHE A 127 -7.83 34.03 4.82
N ASP A 128 -8.13 35.05 4.02
CA ASP A 128 -7.14 35.63 3.10
C ASP A 128 -6.00 36.34 3.85
N SER A 129 -6.31 37.01 4.96
CA SER A 129 -5.31 37.60 5.88
C SER A 129 -4.44 36.53 6.53
N LEU A 130 -5.03 35.38 6.89
CA LEU A 130 -4.27 34.24 7.39
C LEU A 130 -3.27 33.72 6.34
N LEU A 131 -3.68 33.59 5.07
CA LEU A 131 -2.80 33.18 3.98
C LEU A 131 -1.63 34.15 3.80
N VAL A 132 -1.86 35.46 3.95
CA VAL A 132 -0.81 36.48 3.93
C VAL A 132 0.13 36.33 5.14
N ARG A 133 -0.40 36.10 6.35
CA ARG A 133 0.40 35.91 7.57
C ARG A 133 1.32 34.71 7.49
N ILE A 134 0.85 33.61 6.91
CA ILE A 134 1.69 32.42 6.67
C ILE A 134 2.54 32.56 5.40
N LYS A 135 2.49 33.67 4.65
CA LYS A 135 3.26 33.86 3.41
C LYS A 135 2.99 32.78 2.36
N ALA A 136 1.72 32.39 2.20
CA ALA A 136 1.32 31.33 1.26
C ALA A 136 1.69 31.63 -0.20
N ASP A 137 1.80 32.90 -0.56
CA ASP A 137 2.26 33.36 -1.88
C ASP A 137 3.68 32.88 -2.23
N THR A 138 4.58 32.82 -1.24
CA THR A 138 5.99 32.38 -1.44
C THR A 138 6.11 30.93 -1.89
N ILE A 139 5.07 30.14 -1.68
CA ILE A 139 5.00 28.72 -2.06
C ILE A 139 3.91 28.45 -3.11
N GLY A 140 3.44 29.50 -3.81
CA GLY A 140 2.52 29.39 -4.93
C GLY A 140 1.05 29.17 -4.55
N LEU A 141 0.65 29.58 -3.34
CA LEU A 141 -0.69 29.40 -2.76
C LEU A 141 -1.35 30.74 -2.39
N LYS A 142 -1.17 31.75 -3.24
CA LYS A 142 -1.67 33.12 -3.02
C LYS A 142 -3.18 33.15 -2.70
N TYR A 143 -3.98 32.33 -3.37
CA TYR A 143 -5.43 32.25 -3.16
C TYR A 143 -5.86 30.90 -2.54
N GLY A 144 -4.96 30.26 -1.77
CA GLY A 144 -5.21 28.98 -1.12
C GLY A 144 -5.32 27.84 -2.13
N LEU A 145 -6.32 26.96 -1.95
CA LEU A 145 -6.52 25.81 -2.84
C LEU A 145 -7.31 26.15 -4.11
N LYS A 146 -7.93 27.34 -4.18
CA LYS A 146 -8.82 27.74 -5.29
C LYS A 146 -8.19 27.68 -6.67
N ASP A 147 -6.89 27.94 -6.79
CA ASP A 147 -6.20 27.89 -8.08
C ASP A 147 -5.58 26.52 -8.39
N LYS A 148 -5.58 25.62 -7.40
CA LYS A 148 -4.87 24.34 -7.48
C LYS A 148 -5.81 23.16 -7.71
N ILE A 149 -7.06 23.23 -7.22
CA ILE A 149 -8.06 22.18 -7.36
C ILE A 149 -9.42 22.74 -7.83
N PRO A 150 -10.26 21.93 -8.51
CA PRO A 150 -11.62 22.30 -8.85
C PRO A 150 -12.46 22.73 -7.65
N ASN A 151 -13.37 23.70 -7.84
CA ASN A 151 -14.20 24.26 -6.77
C ASN A 151 -15.03 23.22 -6.00
N ASN A 152 -15.46 22.14 -6.66
CA ASN A 152 -16.21 21.04 -6.03
C ASN A 152 -15.36 20.19 -5.07
N LEU A 153 -14.03 20.24 -5.18
CA LEU A 153 -13.11 19.53 -4.29
C LEU A 153 -12.59 20.41 -3.13
N ILE A 154 -12.89 21.71 -3.15
CA ILE A 154 -12.52 22.62 -2.06
C ILE A 154 -13.45 22.35 -0.87
N PRO A 155 -12.91 22.17 0.35
CA PRO A 155 -13.74 22.00 1.54
C PRO A 155 -14.71 23.15 1.77
N LYS A 156 -15.83 22.85 2.44
CA LYS A 156 -16.90 23.83 2.66
C LYS A 156 -16.51 24.89 3.69
N THR A 157 -15.75 24.50 4.72
CA THR A 157 -15.27 25.42 5.77
C THR A 157 -13.81 25.81 5.54
N LYS A 158 -13.43 27.01 5.98
CA LYS A 158 -12.05 27.51 5.86
C LYS A 158 -11.09 26.77 6.76
N LYS A 159 -11.57 26.29 7.91
CA LYS A 159 -10.81 25.38 8.76
C LYS A 159 -10.46 24.08 8.05
N GLU A 160 -11.42 23.44 7.38
CA GLU A 160 -11.14 22.21 6.62
C GLU A 160 -10.23 22.49 5.41
N GLU A 161 -10.39 23.63 4.74
CA GLU A 161 -9.48 24.06 3.67
C GLU A 161 -8.03 24.19 4.18
N LEU A 162 -7.85 24.81 5.35
CA LEU A 162 -6.54 24.94 6.00
C LEU A 162 -5.95 23.57 6.38
N VAL A 163 -6.78 22.68 6.94
CA VAL A 163 -6.37 21.30 7.28
C VAL A 163 -5.90 20.59 6.01
N LEU A 164 -6.71 20.56 4.95
CA LEU A 164 -6.34 19.91 3.70
C LEU A 164 -5.04 20.48 3.14
N LEU A 165 -4.87 21.80 3.18
CA LEU A 165 -3.65 22.46 2.74
C LEU A 165 -2.41 21.97 3.51
N PHE A 166 -2.47 21.91 4.84
CA PHE A 166 -1.33 21.48 5.66
C PHE A 166 -0.99 20.01 5.43
N ARG A 167 -2.01 19.18 5.19
CA ARG A 167 -1.80 17.77 4.86
C ARG A 167 -1.13 17.61 3.50
N LEU A 168 -1.54 18.39 2.50
CA LEU A 168 -0.91 18.41 1.18
C LEU A 168 0.57 18.83 1.21
N MET A 169 0.97 19.68 2.17
CA MET A 169 2.38 20.07 2.35
C MET A 169 3.28 18.94 2.86
N ASN A 170 2.71 17.87 3.43
CA ASN A 170 3.51 16.75 3.94
C ASN A 170 3.97 15.77 2.85
N PHE A 171 3.34 15.79 1.67
CA PHE A 171 3.72 14.89 0.60
C PHE A 171 5.11 15.22 0.03
N PRO A 172 5.95 14.22 -0.23
CA PRO A 172 7.20 14.38 -0.96
C PRO A 172 6.92 14.61 -2.46
N PRO A 173 7.95 14.94 -3.26
CA PRO A 173 7.84 15.16 -4.71
C PRO A 173 7.65 13.86 -5.51
N LEU A 174 6.48 13.23 -5.36
CA LEU A 174 6.17 11.93 -5.99
C LEU A 174 6.17 12.00 -7.51
N GLY A 175 5.66 13.07 -8.09
CA GLY A 175 5.74 13.32 -9.54
C GLY A 175 7.19 13.35 -10.05
N GLU A 176 8.06 14.13 -9.40
CA GLU A 176 9.48 14.25 -9.77
C GLU A 176 10.23 12.92 -9.61
N LEU A 177 9.97 12.18 -8.53
CA LEU A 177 10.56 10.85 -8.31
C LEU A 177 10.12 9.87 -9.42
N SER A 178 8.87 9.96 -9.86
CA SER A 178 8.35 9.13 -10.94
C SER A 178 9.00 9.46 -12.29
N VAL A 179 9.22 10.75 -12.57
CA VAL A 179 9.97 11.21 -13.75
C VAL A 179 11.41 10.70 -13.71
N PHE A 180 12.07 10.81 -12.55
CA PHE A 180 13.43 10.30 -12.37
C PHE A 180 13.53 8.79 -12.66
N ILE A 181 12.62 7.97 -12.10
CA ILE A 181 12.61 6.52 -12.34
C ILE A 181 12.41 6.21 -13.82
N GLU A 182 11.52 6.94 -14.50
CA GLU A 182 11.29 6.75 -15.93
C GLU A 182 12.55 7.05 -16.75
N LEU A 183 13.20 8.20 -16.50
CA LEU A 183 14.43 8.58 -17.18
C LEU A 183 15.58 7.62 -16.86
N TYR A 184 15.69 7.17 -15.62
CA TYR A 184 16.67 6.16 -15.20
C TYR A 184 16.47 4.84 -15.94
N ASN A 185 15.23 4.35 -16.01
CA ASN A 185 14.90 3.13 -16.76
C ASN A 185 15.17 3.27 -18.26
N GLN A 186 14.92 4.45 -18.86
CA GLN A 186 15.23 4.72 -20.26
C GLN A 186 16.74 4.74 -20.50
N ASN A 187 17.51 5.41 -19.64
CA ASN A 187 18.97 5.42 -19.71
C ASN A 187 19.55 4.00 -19.57
N LEU A 188 19.05 3.21 -18.61
CA LEU A 188 19.47 1.82 -18.43
C LEU A 188 19.19 0.96 -19.67
N LYS A 189 18.00 1.08 -20.26
CA LYS A 189 17.64 0.39 -21.50
C LYS A 189 18.57 0.78 -22.65
N GLN A 190 18.88 2.07 -22.80
CA GLN A 190 19.79 2.55 -23.84
C GLN A 190 21.19 1.96 -23.66
N GLN A 191 21.75 2.03 -22.45
CA GLN A 191 23.07 1.48 -22.15
C GLN A 191 23.16 -0.03 -22.42
N ILE A 192 22.11 -0.78 -22.06
CA ILE A 192 22.05 -2.23 -22.33
C ILE A 192 21.95 -2.52 -23.82
N ASN A 193 21.16 -1.74 -24.56
CA ASN A 193 21.09 -1.84 -26.02
C ASN A 193 22.46 -1.58 -26.65
N ASP A 194 23.15 -0.51 -26.24
CA ASP A 194 24.50 -0.18 -26.74
C ASP A 194 25.51 -1.29 -26.44
N LEU A 195 25.46 -1.88 -25.23
CA LEU A 195 26.27 -3.04 -24.86
C LEU A 195 25.94 -4.28 -25.70
N SER A 196 24.65 -4.54 -25.98
CA SER A 196 24.23 -5.68 -26.79
C SER A 196 24.74 -5.60 -28.24
N VAL A 197 24.83 -4.38 -28.79
CA VAL A 197 25.41 -4.12 -30.10
C VAL A 197 26.92 -4.38 -30.07
N ALA A 198 27.60 -3.93 -29.02
CA ALA A 198 29.03 -4.14 -28.83
C ALA A 198 29.40 -5.62 -28.58
N PHE A 199 28.51 -6.39 -27.97
CA PHE A 199 28.75 -7.79 -27.57
C PHE A 199 27.67 -8.74 -28.12
N SER A 200 27.59 -8.85 -29.44
CA SER A 200 26.58 -9.65 -30.18
C SER A 200 26.50 -11.15 -29.84
N ARG A 201 27.45 -11.69 -29.06
CA ARG A 201 27.47 -13.09 -28.61
C ARG A 201 27.01 -13.28 -27.15
N ILE A 202 26.74 -12.21 -26.41
CA ILE A 202 26.23 -12.28 -25.04
C ILE A 202 24.70 -12.33 -25.14
N ASN A 203 24.08 -13.31 -24.47
CA ASN A 203 22.63 -13.36 -24.33
C ASN A 203 22.11 -12.02 -23.83
N THR A 204 21.09 -11.47 -24.48
CA THR A 204 20.44 -10.21 -24.08
C THR A 204 20.14 -10.26 -22.58
N ILE A 205 20.86 -9.44 -21.81
CA ILE A 205 20.65 -9.35 -20.37
C ILE A 205 19.24 -8.81 -20.18
N LYS A 206 18.38 -9.60 -19.54
CA LYS A 206 17.02 -9.17 -19.23
C LYS A 206 17.12 -7.97 -18.28
N VAL A 207 16.77 -6.79 -18.78
CA VAL A 207 16.72 -5.57 -17.98
C VAL A 207 15.79 -5.86 -16.79
N PRO A 208 16.23 -5.66 -15.55
CA PRO A 208 15.30 -5.69 -14.42
C PRO A 208 14.24 -4.62 -14.69
N SER A 209 12.98 -5.01 -14.88
CA SER A 209 11.91 -4.02 -14.90
C SER A 209 11.73 -3.56 -13.46
N LEU A 210 12.31 -2.41 -13.13
CA LEU A 210 11.95 -1.70 -11.91
C LEU A 210 10.53 -1.21 -12.12
N GLY A 211 9.55 -2.02 -11.69
CA GLY A 211 8.17 -1.60 -11.61
C GLY A 211 8.10 -0.33 -10.76
N ARG A 212 7.16 0.56 -11.08
CA ARG A 212 6.92 1.72 -10.23
C ARG A 212 6.16 1.25 -9.00
N GLU A 213 6.61 1.67 -7.83
CA GLU A 213 5.80 1.54 -6.62
C GLU A 213 4.44 2.22 -6.82
N GLU A 214 3.42 1.70 -6.13
CA GLU A 214 2.04 2.14 -6.32
C GLU A 214 1.86 3.65 -6.14
N SER A 215 2.50 4.21 -5.11
CA SER A 215 2.47 5.63 -4.81
C SER A 215 3.03 6.49 -5.95
N LEU A 216 4.14 6.06 -6.56
CA LEU A 216 4.74 6.73 -7.70
C LEU A 216 3.90 6.56 -8.98
N HIS A 217 3.33 5.36 -9.19
CA HIS A 217 2.46 5.13 -10.32
C HIS A 217 1.25 6.07 -10.32
N TYR A 218 0.48 6.10 -9.24
CA TYR A 218 -0.74 6.92 -9.16
C TYR A 218 -0.48 8.42 -9.02
N SER A 219 0.68 8.82 -8.48
CA SER A 219 1.13 10.21 -8.51
C SER A 219 1.58 10.68 -9.89
N TYR A 220 1.86 9.79 -10.84
CA TYR A 220 2.25 10.15 -12.21
C TYR A 220 1.13 9.93 -13.24
N CYS A 221 0.35 8.87 -13.04
CA CYS A 221 -0.77 8.48 -13.90
C CYS A 221 -2.07 9.01 -13.30
N HIS A 222 -2.42 10.27 -13.62
CA HIS A 222 -3.57 10.94 -13.04
C HIS A 222 -4.93 10.52 -13.64
N ILE A 223 -4.93 9.81 -14.76
CA ILE A 223 -6.14 9.32 -15.44
C ILE A 223 -6.00 7.83 -15.71
N ASP A 224 -6.91 7.04 -15.15
CA ASP A 224 -7.02 5.62 -15.48
C ASP A 224 -7.53 5.43 -16.92
N HIS A 225 -7.08 4.36 -17.58
CA HIS A 225 -7.51 4.04 -18.93
C HIS A 225 -9.03 3.76 -19.01
N LEU A 226 -9.67 3.27 -17.95
CA LEU A 226 -11.12 3.12 -17.87
C LEU A 226 -11.85 4.47 -17.92
N THR A 227 -11.35 5.48 -17.20
CA THR A 227 -11.86 6.85 -17.31
C THR A 227 -11.66 7.39 -18.72
N PHE A 228 -10.48 7.18 -19.31
CA PHE A 228 -10.22 7.60 -20.69
C PHE A 228 -11.18 6.92 -21.68
N LYS A 229 -11.46 5.62 -21.53
CA LYS A 229 -12.42 4.89 -22.38
C LYS A 229 -13.86 5.37 -22.21
N LYS A 230 -14.26 5.72 -20.98
CA LYS A 230 -15.61 6.17 -20.65
C LYS A 230 -15.96 7.51 -21.30
N TYR A 231 -15.02 8.45 -21.33
CA TYR A 231 -15.26 9.80 -21.84
C TYR A 231 -14.61 10.07 -23.20
N GLY A 232 -13.42 9.54 -23.45
CA GLY A 232 -12.68 9.78 -24.68
C GLY A 232 -12.05 11.17 -24.77
N PHE A 233 -11.14 11.32 -25.73
CA PHE A 233 -10.34 12.53 -25.90
C PHE A 233 -11.19 13.76 -26.26
N ASP A 234 -12.19 13.59 -27.11
CA ASP A 234 -13.04 14.69 -27.58
C ASP A 234 -13.94 15.27 -26.48
N ILE A 235 -14.42 14.45 -25.54
CA ILE A 235 -15.21 14.94 -24.40
C ILE A 235 -14.31 15.76 -23.48
N PHE A 236 -13.10 15.29 -23.18
CA PHE A 236 -12.14 16.06 -22.39
C PHE A 236 -11.79 17.40 -23.05
N GLU A 237 -11.52 17.39 -24.36
CA GLU A 237 -11.19 18.60 -25.11
C GLU A 237 -12.32 19.62 -25.04
N ASN A 238 -13.58 19.18 -25.09
CA ASN A 238 -14.76 20.05 -25.12
C ASN A 238 -15.34 20.37 -23.73
N HIS A 239 -14.70 19.90 -22.66
CA HIS A 239 -15.16 20.18 -21.31
C HIS A 239 -14.99 21.67 -20.94
N PRO A 240 -16.03 22.36 -20.39
CA PRO A 240 -15.97 23.80 -20.12
C PRO A 240 -14.79 24.25 -19.25
N TYR A 241 -14.45 23.45 -18.23
CA TYR A 241 -13.33 23.73 -17.31
C TYR A 241 -11.94 23.57 -17.95
N LEU A 242 -11.85 22.99 -19.15
CA LEU A 242 -10.59 22.77 -19.88
C LEU A 242 -10.46 23.68 -21.11
N SER A 243 -11.33 24.68 -21.24
CA SER A 243 -11.33 25.63 -22.36
C SER A 243 -10.00 26.37 -22.55
N LEU A 244 -9.27 26.65 -21.47
CA LEU A 244 -7.94 27.29 -21.53
C LEU A 244 -6.82 26.33 -21.98
N ASN A 245 -7.07 25.03 -22.05
CA ASN A 245 -6.09 24.00 -22.42
C ASN A 245 -6.20 23.54 -23.88
N LYS A 246 -7.01 24.19 -24.73
CA LYS A 246 -7.21 23.78 -26.14
C LYS A 246 -5.90 23.62 -26.91
N ALA A 247 -4.91 24.48 -26.67
CA ALA A 247 -3.58 24.37 -27.29
C ALA A 247 -2.85 23.07 -26.93
N ASP A 248 -3.01 22.56 -25.71
CA ASP A 248 -2.43 21.29 -25.30
C ASP A 248 -3.08 20.10 -26.02
N PHE A 249 -4.40 20.12 -26.18
CA PHE A 249 -5.14 19.13 -26.95
C PHE A 249 -4.73 19.14 -28.43
N THR A 250 -4.55 20.31 -29.04
CA THR A 250 -4.07 20.44 -30.42
C THR A 250 -2.68 19.82 -30.58
N LYS A 251 -1.73 20.14 -29.68
CA LYS A 251 -0.38 19.54 -29.70
C LYS A 251 -0.40 18.02 -29.60
N ILE A 252 -1.31 17.47 -28.79
CA ILE A 252 -1.47 16.01 -28.69
C ILE A 252 -1.97 15.45 -30.03
N LYS A 253 -3.00 16.05 -30.65
CA LYS A 253 -3.50 15.63 -31.97
C LYS A 253 -2.40 15.69 -33.04
N GLU A 254 -1.58 16.73 -33.04
CA GLU A 254 -0.43 16.85 -33.95
C GLU A 254 0.59 15.71 -33.75
N LYS A 255 0.95 15.39 -32.50
CA LYS A 255 1.82 14.25 -32.18
C LYS A 255 1.22 12.93 -32.63
N VAL A 256 -0.08 12.72 -32.40
CA VAL A 256 -0.80 11.51 -32.83
C VAL A 256 -0.72 11.36 -34.35
N LEU A 257 -1.04 12.42 -35.10
CA LEU A 257 -0.99 12.41 -36.57
C LEU A 257 0.42 12.16 -37.10
N ALA A 258 1.45 12.71 -36.45
CA ALA A 258 2.85 12.49 -36.84
C ALA A 258 3.34 11.06 -36.57
N THR A 259 2.74 10.34 -35.62
CA THR A 259 3.26 9.05 -35.14
C THR A 259 2.40 7.85 -35.54
N LYS A 260 1.12 8.04 -35.86
CA LYS A 260 0.17 6.94 -36.13
C LYS A 260 0.62 5.97 -37.23
N ASP A 261 1.30 6.49 -38.25
CA ASP A 261 1.73 5.69 -39.39
C ASP A 261 3.02 4.90 -39.13
N LEU A 262 3.73 5.16 -38.02
CA LEU A 262 4.95 4.47 -37.62
C LEU A 262 4.70 3.13 -36.93
N PHE A 263 3.50 2.91 -36.39
CA PHE A 263 3.15 1.69 -35.63
C PHE A 263 2.22 0.78 -36.44
N LYS A 264 2.80 0.09 -37.42
CA LYS A 264 2.11 -0.92 -38.24
C LYS A 264 2.84 -2.25 -38.13
N ASP A 265 2.10 -3.31 -37.91
CA ASP A 265 2.64 -4.67 -37.95
C ASP A 265 1.76 -5.56 -38.82
N ASN A 266 2.33 -6.61 -39.38
CA ASN A 266 1.61 -7.59 -40.16
C ASN A 266 1.44 -8.87 -39.36
N VAL A 267 0.19 -9.22 -39.06
CA VAL A 267 -0.13 -10.50 -38.41
C VAL A 267 -0.83 -11.43 -39.39
N ILE A 268 -0.68 -12.73 -39.16
CA ILE A 268 -1.46 -13.74 -39.87
C ILE A 268 -2.74 -13.98 -39.05
N CYS A 269 -3.90 -13.80 -39.66
CA CYS A 269 -5.17 -14.08 -39.00
C CYS A 269 -5.26 -15.57 -38.65
N PRO A 270 -5.42 -15.94 -37.37
CA PRO A 270 -5.47 -17.35 -36.96
C PRO A 270 -6.70 -18.09 -37.49
N CYS A 271 -7.77 -17.36 -37.88
CA CYS A 271 -9.01 -17.96 -38.37
C CYS A 271 -8.96 -18.29 -39.88
N CYS A 272 -8.32 -17.44 -40.70
CA CYS A 272 -8.36 -17.58 -42.17
C CYS A 272 -6.99 -17.64 -42.85
N GLY A 273 -5.88 -17.51 -42.11
CA GLY A 273 -4.52 -17.57 -42.65
C GLY A 273 -4.09 -16.36 -43.48
N ASN A 274 -4.96 -15.36 -43.67
CA ASN A 274 -4.65 -14.16 -44.44
C ASN A 274 -3.77 -13.20 -43.61
N LYS A 275 -2.79 -12.60 -44.29
CA LYS A 275 -1.97 -11.51 -43.74
C LYS A 275 -2.84 -10.26 -43.59
N GLN A 276 -2.87 -9.70 -42.39
CA GLN A 276 -3.58 -8.47 -42.05
C GLN A 276 -2.60 -7.46 -41.47
N GLU A 277 -2.68 -6.21 -41.93
CA GLU A 277 -1.97 -5.10 -41.31
C GLU A 277 -2.77 -4.62 -40.10
N ILE A 278 -2.17 -4.68 -38.92
CA ILE A 278 -2.71 -4.06 -37.70
C ILE A 278 -2.00 -2.73 -37.50
N LYS A 279 -2.80 -1.69 -37.30
CA LYS A 279 -2.32 -0.35 -36.92
C LYS A 279 -2.65 -0.11 -35.47
N LEU A 280 -1.76 0.56 -34.75
CA LEU A 280 -2.06 1.00 -33.40
C LEU A 280 -3.27 1.97 -33.43
N PRO A 281 -4.32 1.73 -32.62
CA PRO A 281 -5.49 2.61 -32.61
C PRO A 281 -5.11 4.04 -32.19
N GLU A 282 -5.75 5.03 -32.83
CA GLU A 282 -5.50 6.45 -32.57
C GLU A 282 -5.71 6.80 -31.09
N GLU A 283 -6.75 6.24 -30.48
CA GLU A 283 -7.10 6.40 -29.07
C GLU A 283 -5.95 6.01 -28.11
N VAL A 284 -5.18 4.97 -28.45
CA VAL A 284 -4.04 4.53 -27.62
C VAL A 284 -2.92 5.57 -27.66
N LEU A 285 -2.68 6.17 -28.83
CA LEU A 285 -1.69 7.25 -28.98
C LEU A 285 -2.18 8.53 -28.28
N GLN A 286 -3.46 8.87 -28.41
CA GLN A 286 -4.06 10.00 -27.69
C GLN A 286 -3.90 9.82 -26.18
N TYR A 287 -4.21 8.65 -25.64
CA TYR A 287 -4.04 8.35 -24.23
C TYR A 287 -2.58 8.44 -23.79
N LYS A 288 -1.65 7.83 -24.54
CA LYS A 288 -0.21 7.92 -24.28
C LYS A 288 0.27 9.37 -24.21
N PHE A 289 -0.01 10.15 -25.25
CA PHE A 289 0.46 11.54 -25.32
C PHE A 289 -0.26 12.46 -24.33
N LEU A 290 -1.47 12.10 -23.90
CA LEU A 290 -2.13 12.74 -22.78
C LEU A 290 -1.40 12.48 -21.46
N LEU A 291 -0.99 11.24 -21.18
CA LEU A 291 -0.18 10.90 -20.01
C LEU A 291 1.19 11.60 -20.04
N GLU A 292 1.77 11.86 -21.21
CA GLU A 292 3.00 12.64 -21.33
C GLU A 292 2.79 14.14 -21.00
N ASN A 293 1.58 14.68 -21.19
CA ASN A 293 1.23 16.03 -20.78
C ASN A 293 0.72 16.05 -19.33
N GLN A 294 1.65 15.94 -18.39
CA GLN A 294 1.38 15.82 -16.95
C GLN A 294 0.46 16.93 -16.40
N SER A 295 0.64 18.18 -16.83
CA SER A 295 -0.20 19.30 -16.39
C SER A 295 -1.66 19.15 -16.82
N LEU A 296 -1.91 18.83 -18.09
CA LEU A 296 -3.26 18.58 -18.59
C LEU A 296 -3.87 17.32 -17.98
N CYS A 297 -3.08 16.24 -17.90
CA CYS A 297 -3.49 14.97 -17.31
C CYS A 297 -3.95 15.16 -15.86
N LYS A 298 -3.20 15.93 -15.07
CA LYS A 298 -3.53 16.28 -13.68
C LYS A 298 -4.86 17.02 -13.57
N LYS A 299 -5.08 18.04 -14.41
CA LYS A 299 -6.33 18.81 -14.43
C LYS A 299 -7.54 17.93 -14.73
N ILE A 300 -7.42 17.04 -15.72
CA ILE A 300 -8.48 16.08 -16.06
C ILE A 300 -8.70 15.11 -14.90
N GLY A 301 -7.64 14.51 -14.34
CA GLY A 301 -7.76 13.60 -13.21
C GLY A 301 -8.46 14.23 -12.00
N LEU A 302 -8.21 15.51 -11.73
CA LEU A 302 -8.90 16.26 -10.67
C LEU A 302 -10.38 16.56 -11.00
N LEU A 303 -10.72 16.77 -12.28
CA LEU A 303 -12.11 16.95 -12.70
C LEU A 303 -12.92 15.66 -12.58
N TYR A 304 -12.29 14.51 -12.85
CA TYR A 304 -12.89 13.17 -12.75
C TYR A 304 -12.42 12.43 -11.49
N PHE A 305 -12.33 13.15 -10.38
CA PHE A 305 -11.78 12.64 -9.12
C PHE A 305 -12.56 11.44 -8.56
N ASP A 306 -13.89 11.44 -8.69
CA ASP A 306 -14.72 10.31 -8.23
C ASP A 306 -14.42 9.03 -9.03
N ASP A 307 -14.25 9.14 -10.36
CA ASP A 307 -13.84 7.99 -11.19
C ASP A 307 -12.42 7.53 -10.81
N PHE A 308 -11.53 8.44 -10.45
CA PHE A 308 -10.18 8.08 -9.98
C PHE A 308 -10.26 7.23 -8.70
N ILE A 309 -11.07 7.64 -7.72
CA ILE A 309 -11.30 6.89 -6.48
C ILE A 309 -11.93 5.53 -6.78
N GLU A 310 -12.96 5.49 -7.62
CA GLU A 310 -13.64 4.26 -7.99
C GLU A 310 -12.68 3.26 -8.64
N ASN A 311 -11.89 3.71 -9.64
CA ASN A 311 -10.90 2.87 -10.30
C ASN A 311 -9.80 2.41 -9.35
N TYR A 312 -9.31 3.27 -8.46
CA TYR A 312 -8.33 2.89 -7.45
C TYR A 312 -8.87 1.78 -6.52
N ASN A 313 -10.10 1.93 -6.03
CA ASN A 313 -10.75 0.94 -5.18
C ASN A 313 -11.00 -0.38 -5.91
N ASN A 314 -11.41 -0.33 -7.17
CA ASN A 314 -11.59 -1.52 -8.01
C ASN A 314 -10.26 -2.24 -8.23
N ASN A 315 -9.20 -1.52 -8.59
CA ASN A 315 -7.86 -2.07 -8.76
C ASN A 315 -7.33 -2.69 -7.46
N LEU A 316 -7.53 -2.02 -6.32
CA LEU A 316 -7.17 -2.58 -5.01
C LEU A 316 -7.98 -3.85 -4.70
N SER A 317 -9.29 -3.84 -4.94
CA SER A 317 -10.16 -4.99 -4.73
C SER A 317 -9.71 -6.19 -5.58
N GLU A 318 -9.39 -5.99 -6.85
CA GLU A 318 -8.85 -7.03 -7.73
C GLU A 318 -7.50 -7.57 -7.23
N LYS A 319 -6.59 -6.69 -6.79
CA LYS A 319 -5.31 -7.08 -6.18
C LYS A 319 -5.53 -7.88 -4.90
N PHE A 320 -6.48 -7.50 -4.04
CA PHE A 320 -6.79 -8.26 -2.83
C PHE A 320 -7.46 -9.60 -3.13
N ASN A 321 -8.38 -9.63 -4.09
CA ASN A 321 -9.06 -10.86 -4.53
C ASN A 321 -8.10 -11.85 -5.19
N SER A 322 -7.02 -11.38 -5.80
CA SER A 322 -5.94 -12.24 -6.30
C SER A 322 -4.90 -12.57 -5.23
N PHE A 323 -4.61 -11.66 -4.29
CA PHE A 323 -3.60 -11.87 -3.25
C PHE A 323 -4.05 -12.86 -2.18
N PHE A 324 -5.23 -12.67 -1.57
CA PHE A 324 -5.65 -13.47 -0.42
C PHE A 324 -5.81 -14.97 -0.71
N PRO A 325 -6.35 -15.41 -1.87
CA PRO A 325 -6.38 -16.83 -2.19
C PRO A 325 -4.98 -17.45 -2.35
N ASN A 326 -3.98 -16.62 -2.68
CA ASN A 326 -2.60 -17.05 -2.92
C ASN A 326 -1.67 -16.77 -1.73
N ILE A 327 -2.18 -16.24 -0.61
CA ILE A 327 -1.37 -15.81 0.53
C ILE A 327 -0.60 -16.97 1.19
N ASN A 328 -1.07 -18.20 0.99
CA ASN A 328 -0.51 -19.43 1.52
C ASN A 328 0.21 -20.29 0.45
N ASN A 329 0.29 -19.81 -0.80
CA ASN A 329 0.95 -20.56 -1.87
C ASN A 329 2.47 -20.42 -1.76
N VAL A 330 3.15 -21.55 -1.55
CA VAL A 330 4.60 -21.62 -1.40
C VAL A 330 5.16 -22.79 -2.18
N ASP A 331 6.04 -22.48 -3.13
CA ASP A 331 6.83 -23.50 -3.81
C ASP A 331 7.96 -23.96 -2.89
N ASN A 332 7.94 -25.26 -2.53
CA ASN A 332 8.95 -25.91 -1.68
C ASN A 332 9.20 -25.18 -0.33
N PRO A 333 8.26 -25.29 0.64
CA PRO A 333 8.35 -24.58 1.90
C PRO A 333 9.57 -24.99 2.74
N GLN A 334 10.20 -23.99 3.35
CA GLN A 334 11.27 -24.14 4.35
C GLN A 334 10.68 -24.57 5.71
N CYS A 335 9.49 -24.05 6.03
CA CYS A 335 8.75 -24.34 7.24
C CYS A 335 7.29 -24.69 6.91
N LEU A 336 6.76 -25.74 7.54
CA LEU A 336 5.34 -26.09 7.51
C LEU A 336 4.67 -25.76 8.84
N ILE A 337 3.49 -25.18 8.81
CA ILE A 337 2.58 -25.07 9.95
C ILE A 337 1.47 -26.09 9.71
N LEU A 338 1.54 -27.25 10.34
CA LEU A 338 0.55 -28.31 10.23
C LEU A 338 -0.63 -27.98 11.13
N VAL A 339 -1.83 -27.91 10.54
CA VAL A 339 -3.09 -27.57 11.21
C VAL A 339 -4.16 -28.60 10.91
N GLU A 340 -5.22 -28.64 11.73
CA GLU A 340 -6.27 -29.65 11.62
C GLU A 340 -7.28 -29.40 10.49
N GLY A 341 -7.62 -28.14 10.21
CA GLY A 341 -8.70 -27.81 9.27
C GLY A 341 -8.51 -26.54 8.46
N ASP A 342 -9.57 -26.21 7.71
CA ASP A 342 -9.61 -25.06 6.78
C ASP A 342 -9.67 -23.70 7.51
N SER A 343 -10.21 -23.68 8.74
CA SER A 343 -10.30 -22.48 9.58
C SER A 343 -8.91 -21.90 9.83
N GLU A 344 -7.97 -22.73 10.27
CA GLU A 344 -6.60 -22.37 10.61
C GLU A 344 -5.80 -22.03 9.36
N GLU A 345 -5.96 -22.84 8.29
CA GLU A 345 -5.31 -22.60 6.99
C GLU A 345 -5.70 -21.25 6.40
N THR A 346 -6.94 -20.82 6.61
CA THR A 346 -7.43 -19.51 6.17
C THR A 346 -6.98 -18.39 7.12
N ALA A 347 -7.11 -18.59 8.44
CA ALA A 347 -6.91 -17.53 9.43
C ALA A 347 -5.45 -17.16 9.66
N ILE A 348 -4.58 -18.16 9.84
CA ILE A 348 -3.17 -17.94 10.24
C ILE A 348 -2.42 -17.06 9.23
N PRO A 349 -2.51 -17.28 7.90
CA PRO A 349 -1.85 -16.41 6.94
C PRO A 349 -2.36 -14.96 6.97
N ILE A 350 -3.66 -14.75 7.16
CA ILE A 350 -4.26 -13.41 7.26
C ILE A 350 -3.78 -12.69 8.52
N LEU A 351 -3.76 -13.40 9.66
CA LEU A 351 -3.26 -12.86 10.93
C LEU A 351 -1.78 -12.51 10.82
N ALA A 352 -0.95 -13.39 10.25
CA ALA A 352 0.47 -13.12 10.00
C ALA A 352 0.68 -11.88 9.11
N PHE A 353 -0.09 -11.75 8.03
CA PHE A 353 -0.07 -10.58 7.17
C PHE A 353 -0.39 -9.28 7.93
N ARG A 354 -1.39 -9.30 8.82
CA ARG A 354 -1.74 -8.14 9.65
C ARG A 354 -0.66 -7.78 10.68
N LYS A 355 0.19 -8.74 11.05
CA LYS A 355 1.46 -8.51 11.76
C LYS A 355 2.62 -8.10 10.86
N LYS A 356 2.33 -7.66 9.63
CA LYS A 356 3.31 -7.26 8.61
C LYS A 356 4.30 -8.39 8.25
N TYR A 357 3.86 -9.65 8.35
CA TYR A 357 4.68 -10.82 8.08
C TYR A 357 3.97 -11.75 7.10
N VAL A 358 4.34 -11.68 5.81
CA VAL A 358 3.78 -12.55 4.77
C VAL A 358 4.48 -13.90 4.81
N LEU A 359 3.79 -14.93 5.32
CA LEU A 359 4.35 -16.29 5.48
C LEU A 359 4.94 -16.84 4.18
N SER A 360 4.20 -16.72 3.08
CA SER A 360 4.60 -17.28 1.78
C SER A 360 5.88 -16.66 1.22
N MET A 361 6.07 -15.35 1.39
CA MET A 361 7.30 -14.64 0.99
C MET A 361 8.53 -15.10 1.79
N HIS A 362 8.34 -15.74 2.95
CA HIS A 362 9.41 -16.28 3.78
C HIS A 362 9.51 -17.81 3.68
N GLY A 363 8.84 -18.43 2.71
CA GLY A 363 8.88 -19.89 2.52
C GLY A 363 8.17 -20.66 3.64
N VAL A 364 7.20 -20.04 4.33
CA VAL A 364 6.38 -20.69 5.35
C VAL A 364 5.00 -20.98 4.77
N GLN A 365 4.56 -22.24 4.84
CA GLN A 365 3.23 -22.67 4.37
C GLN A 365 2.41 -23.22 5.53
N VAL A 366 1.16 -22.82 5.63
CA VAL A 366 0.16 -23.46 6.49
C VAL A 366 -0.43 -24.64 5.72
N TYR A 367 -0.42 -25.83 6.31
CA TYR A 367 -0.83 -27.06 5.65
C TYR A 367 -1.97 -27.71 6.43
N ASN A 368 -3.14 -27.74 5.80
CA ASN A 368 -4.32 -28.40 6.36
C ASN A 368 -4.20 -29.92 6.24
N SER A 369 -4.08 -30.58 7.40
CA SER A 369 -3.96 -32.03 7.51
C SER A 369 -5.32 -32.74 7.56
N GLN A 370 -6.44 -32.01 7.54
CA GLN A 370 -7.84 -32.48 7.53
C GLN A 370 -8.35 -33.11 8.84
N SER A 371 -7.47 -33.58 9.72
CA SER A 371 -7.81 -34.03 11.07
C SER A 371 -6.57 -34.16 11.96
N LYS A 372 -6.74 -34.14 13.29
CA LYS A 372 -5.67 -34.47 14.26
C LYS A 372 -4.89 -35.75 13.96
N GLY A 373 -5.57 -36.82 13.57
CA GLY A 373 -4.93 -38.11 13.29
C GLY A 373 -4.08 -38.06 12.03
N LYS A 374 -4.56 -37.36 10.99
CA LYS A 374 -3.78 -37.13 9.77
C LYS A 374 -2.63 -36.16 10.02
N LEU A 375 -2.81 -35.13 10.84
CA LEU A 375 -1.73 -34.22 11.24
C LEU A 375 -0.56 -34.96 11.86
N ALA A 376 -0.82 -35.87 12.79
CA ALA A 376 0.22 -36.70 13.40
C ALA A 376 0.93 -37.58 12.36
N ASN A 377 0.18 -38.17 11.41
CA ASN A 377 0.76 -38.96 10.33
C ASN A 377 1.60 -38.11 9.36
N ASP A 378 1.11 -36.94 8.98
CA ASP A 378 1.78 -36.01 8.07
C ASP A 378 3.05 -35.46 8.71
N PHE A 379 3.04 -35.15 10.01
CA PHE A 379 4.23 -34.79 10.77
C PHE A 379 5.32 -35.88 10.65
N LEU A 380 4.97 -37.15 10.89
CA LEU A 380 5.92 -38.26 10.78
C LEU A 380 6.40 -38.44 9.33
N ASN A 381 5.49 -38.41 8.36
CA ASN A 381 5.80 -38.57 6.95
C ASN A 381 6.75 -37.47 6.45
N PHE A 382 6.46 -36.20 6.75
CA PHE A 382 7.30 -35.07 6.35
C PHE A 382 8.64 -35.05 7.07
N LYS A 383 8.68 -35.42 8.35
CA LYS A 383 9.94 -35.62 9.08
C LYS A 383 10.86 -36.61 8.36
N HIS A 384 10.31 -37.74 7.91
CA HIS A 384 11.09 -38.78 7.22
C HIS A 384 11.49 -38.37 5.80
N LYS A 385 10.56 -37.79 5.03
CA LYS A 385 10.78 -37.43 3.62
C LYS A 385 11.63 -36.16 3.46
N TYR A 386 11.54 -35.22 4.39
CA TYR A 386 12.18 -33.91 4.34
C TYR A 386 12.90 -33.60 5.66
N PRO A 387 14.06 -34.21 5.94
CA PRO A 387 14.72 -34.14 7.25
C PRO A 387 15.23 -32.73 7.65
N ASN A 388 15.35 -31.82 6.69
CA ASN A 388 15.75 -30.43 6.91
C ASN A 388 14.57 -29.47 7.03
N ARG A 389 13.34 -29.93 6.80
CA ARG A 389 12.15 -29.10 6.87
C ARG A 389 11.76 -28.86 8.31
N LYS A 390 11.53 -27.59 8.66
CA LYS A 390 11.04 -27.21 9.98
C LYS A 390 9.52 -27.32 10.02
N MET A 391 8.97 -27.66 11.19
CA MET A 391 7.53 -27.89 11.33
C MET A 391 6.98 -27.34 12.64
N ILE A 392 5.83 -26.68 12.56
CA ILE A 392 5.04 -26.22 13.70
C ILE A 392 3.73 -26.98 13.64
N CYS A 393 3.35 -27.68 14.71
CA CYS A 393 2.08 -28.38 14.80
C CYS A 393 1.13 -27.60 15.70
N LEU A 394 -0.08 -27.33 15.24
CA LEU A 394 -1.18 -26.82 16.04
C LEU A 394 -2.22 -27.93 16.24
N LEU A 395 -2.57 -28.21 17.49
CA LEU A 395 -3.55 -29.21 17.86
C LEU A 395 -4.61 -28.64 18.81
N ASP A 396 -5.85 -29.06 18.61
CA ASP A 396 -7.00 -28.75 19.46
C ASP A 396 -6.96 -29.55 20.77
N SER A 397 -7.77 -29.12 21.74
CA SER A 397 -7.76 -29.69 23.10
C SER A 397 -8.16 -31.17 23.16
N ASP A 398 -8.85 -31.68 22.14
CA ASP A 398 -9.33 -33.06 22.05
C ASP A 398 -8.29 -34.04 21.44
N ALA A 399 -7.11 -33.54 21.05
CA ALA A 399 -6.03 -34.30 20.40
C ALA A 399 -4.91 -34.71 21.39
N ILE A 400 -5.28 -35.15 22.59
CA ILE A 400 -4.33 -35.44 23.69
C ILE A 400 -3.35 -36.56 23.31
N LYS A 401 -3.82 -37.59 22.60
CA LYS A 401 -2.98 -38.72 22.18
C LYS A 401 -1.92 -38.26 21.17
N GLU A 402 -2.37 -37.59 20.12
CA GLU A 402 -1.54 -37.05 19.04
C GLU A 402 -0.52 -36.05 19.59
N ARG A 403 -0.94 -35.17 20.51
CA ARG A 403 -0.07 -34.25 21.24
C ARG A 403 1.06 -35.00 21.93
N ASN A 404 0.75 -36.04 22.71
CA ASN A 404 1.76 -36.78 23.46
C ASN A 404 2.77 -37.48 22.53
N ASP A 405 2.31 -38.01 21.40
CA ASP A 405 3.16 -38.69 20.43
C ASP A 405 4.12 -37.71 19.73
N ILE A 406 3.62 -36.56 19.28
CA ILE A 406 4.43 -35.51 18.65
C ILE A 406 5.40 -34.89 19.68
N GLN A 407 4.94 -34.61 20.90
CA GLN A 407 5.74 -33.95 21.94
C GLN A 407 7.00 -34.75 22.32
N ARG A 408 6.93 -36.09 22.31
CA ARG A 408 8.10 -36.96 22.57
C ARG A 408 9.23 -36.73 21.57
N ILE A 409 8.89 -36.43 20.31
CA ILE A 409 9.85 -36.15 19.24
C ILE A 409 10.35 -34.70 19.35
N VAL A 410 9.43 -33.75 19.51
CA VAL A 410 9.73 -32.31 19.59
C VAL A 410 10.71 -32.00 20.72
N LYS A 411 10.60 -32.67 21.87
CA LYS A 411 11.47 -32.43 23.04
C LYS A 411 12.97 -32.51 22.72
N ASN A 412 13.36 -33.36 21.77
CA ASN A 412 14.77 -33.56 21.39
C ASN A 412 15.19 -32.79 20.13
N HIS A 413 14.28 -32.02 19.51
CA HIS A 413 14.48 -31.36 18.22
C HIS A 413 13.83 -29.97 18.17
N GLN A 414 13.98 -29.19 19.24
CA GLN A 414 13.33 -27.87 19.37
C GLN A 414 13.83 -26.84 18.35
N ASP A 415 15.00 -27.08 17.74
CA ASP A 415 15.57 -26.28 16.65
C ASP A 415 14.84 -26.46 15.31
N LYS A 416 14.07 -27.56 15.18
CA LYS A 416 13.34 -27.92 13.96
C LYS A 416 11.84 -28.00 14.13
N TYR A 417 11.37 -28.44 15.30
CA TYR A 417 9.97 -28.75 15.54
C TYR A 417 9.42 -28.01 16.74
N LYS A 418 8.16 -27.56 16.61
CA LYS A 418 7.41 -26.94 17.68
C LYS A 418 6.01 -27.53 17.72
N LEU A 419 5.49 -27.78 18.93
CA LEU A 419 4.10 -28.16 19.15
C LEU A 419 3.43 -27.04 19.95
N ILE A 420 2.30 -26.57 19.45
CA ILE A 420 1.41 -25.60 20.09
C ILE A 420 0.07 -26.31 20.28
N PHE A 421 -0.46 -26.25 21.50
CA PHE A 421 -1.64 -27.02 21.91
C PHE A 421 -2.66 -26.10 22.55
N ILE A 422 -3.87 -26.09 22.00
CA ILE A 422 -4.98 -25.32 22.54
C ILE A 422 -5.49 -26.04 23.79
N ASN A 423 -5.39 -25.38 24.94
CA ASN A 423 -5.66 -26.04 26.22
C ASN A 423 -7.16 -26.29 26.46
N LYS A 424 -8.04 -25.49 25.86
CA LYS A 424 -9.49 -25.58 26.04
C LYS A 424 -10.19 -25.26 24.71
N GLY A 425 -11.04 -26.19 24.26
CA GLY A 425 -11.84 -26.02 23.06
C GLY A 425 -11.04 -26.23 21.78
N THR A 426 -11.39 -25.44 20.77
CA THR A 426 -10.93 -25.52 19.38
C THR A 426 -10.31 -24.20 18.95
N PHE A 427 -9.79 -24.12 17.73
CA PHE A 427 -9.27 -22.87 17.18
C PHE A 427 -10.24 -21.68 17.24
N GLU A 428 -11.55 -21.88 17.17
CA GLU A 428 -12.50 -20.76 17.32
C GLU A 428 -12.59 -20.22 18.76
N ASP A 429 -12.25 -21.02 19.77
CA ASP A 429 -12.34 -20.67 21.20
C ASP A 429 -11.22 -19.72 21.68
N ILE A 430 -10.12 -19.63 20.94
CA ILE A 430 -8.97 -18.81 21.35
C ILE A 430 -9.23 -17.30 21.15
N PHE A 431 -10.26 -16.93 20.40
CA PHE A 431 -10.61 -15.54 20.12
C PHE A 431 -11.49 -14.93 21.21
N ASP A 432 -11.36 -13.61 21.44
CA ASP A 432 -12.21 -12.90 22.42
C ASP A 432 -13.70 -13.05 22.07
N LEU A 433 -14.50 -13.41 23.08
CA LEU A 433 -15.92 -13.68 22.92
C LEU A 433 -16.69 -12.44 22.45
N ASN A 434 -16.36 -11.24 22.93
CA ASN A 434 -17.09 -10.03 22.55
C ASN A 434 -16.83 -9.68 21.08
N ILE A 435 -15.59 -9.88 20.61
CA ILE A 435 -15.25 -9.73 19.19
C ILE A 435 -15.98 -10.80 18.38
N SER A 436 -15.94 -12.06 18.83
CA SER A 436 -16.60 -13.17 18.15
C SER A 436 -18.10 -12.93 17.97
N ILE A 437 -18.80 -12.42 18.97
CA ILE A 437 -20.23 -12.05 18.90
C ILE A 437 -20.48 -10.97 17.84
N LYS A 438 -19.64 -9.93 17.78
CA LYS A 438 -19.76 -8.90 16.75
C LYS A 438 -19.64 -9.51 15.35
N ILE A 439 -18.64 -10.38 15.14
CA ILE A 439 -18.44 -11.05 13.85
C ILE A 439 -19.62 -11.95 13.48
N LEU A 440 -20.13 -12.73 14.42
CA LEU A 440 -21.29 -13.60 14.19
C LEU A 440 -22.51 -12.81 13.76
N ASN A 441 -22.83 -11.70 14.44
CA ASN A 441 -23.96 -10.85 14.07
C ASN A 441 -23.80 -10.17 12.70
N GLU A 442 -22.57 -10.00 12.23
CA GLU A 442 -22.32 -9.52 10.86
C GLU A 442 -22.37 -10.64 9.80
N ILE A 443 -22.13 -11.90 10.17
CA ILE A 443 -22.27 -13.04 9.25
C ILE A 443 -23.73 -13.45 9.14
N TYR A 444 -24.42 -13.47 10.28
CA TYR A 444 -25.81 -13.87 10.42
C TYR A 444 -26.68 -12.67 10.74
N THR A 445 -26.98 -11.88 9.70
CA THR A 445 -27.80 -10.67 9.81
C THR A 445 -29.30 -10.95 9.91
N GLU A 446 -29.72 -12.17 9.58
CA GLU A 446 -31.12 -12.60 9.64
C GLU A 446 -31.39 -13.21 11.02
N GLY A 447 -32.45 -12.77 11.71
CA GLY A 447 -32.85 -13.30 13.03
C GLY A 447 -32.57 -12.35 14.20
N LEU A 448 -32.72 -12.85 15.42
CA LEU A 448 -32.41 -12.08 16.62
C LEU A 448 -30.89 -11.94 16.78
N PRO A 449 -30.38 -10.78 17.24
CA PRO A 449 -28.96 -10.62 17.55
C PRO A 449 -28.50 -11.64 18.59
N ILE A 450 -27.29 -12.17 18.39
CA ILE A 450 -26.58 -12.98 19.37
C ILE A 450 -25.99 -12.04 20.43
N GLU A 451 -26.27 -12.34 21.69
CA GLU A 451 -25.83 -11.60 22.86
C GLU A 451 -24.90 -12.45 23.72
N LYS A 452 -24.11 -11.80 24.58
CA LYS A 452 -23.17 -12.50 25.47
C LYS A 452 -23.89 -13.43 26.47
N THR A 453 -25.10 -13.06 26.87
CA THR A 453 -25.98 -13.83 27.75
C THR A 453 -26.46 -15.15 27.12
N ASP A 454 -26.39 -15.28 25.80
CA ASP A 454 -26.73 -16.52 25.11
C ASP A 454 -25.66 -17.61 25.31
N PHE A 455 -24.43 -17.24 25.71
CA PHE A 455 -23.32 -18.17 25.89
C PHE A 455 -23.26 -18.74 27.31
N ASP A 456 -23.23 -20.06 27.39
CA ASP A 456 -22.93 -20.81 28.59
C ASP A 456 -21.41 -20.92 28.79
N SER A 457 -20.90 -20.25 29.81
CA SER A 457 -19.47 -20.25 30.17
C SER A 457 -18.88 -21.63 30.51
N ALA A 458 -19.74 -22.62 30.80
CA ALA A 458 -19.31 -23.99 31.08
C ALA A 458 -19.02 -24.80 29.80
N LYS A 459 -19.46 -24.31 28.62
CA LYS A 459 -19.31 -24.99 27.34
C LYS A 459 -18.31 -24.30 26.44
N ASP A 460 -17.78 -25.04 25.46
CA ASP A 460 -16.96 -24.47 24.40
C ASP A 460 -17.80 -23.62 23.42
N PHE A 461 -17.13 -22.79 22.64
CA PHE A 461 -17.70 -21.87 21.67
C PHE A 461 -18.53 -22.61 20.63
N LEU A 462 -18.01 -23.69 20.06
CA LEU A 462 -18.71 -24.46 19.01
C LEU A 462 -20.01 -25.09 19.51
N THR A 463 -20.04 -25.62 20.73
CA THR A 463 -21.25 -26.20 21.33
C THR A 463 -22.28 -25.12 21.62
N ASN A 464 -21.83 -23.96 22.11
CA ASN A 464 -22.70 -22.80 22.29
C ASN A 464 -23.31 -22.35 20.96
N ILE A 465 -22.49 -22.11 19.94
CA ILE A 465 -22.93 -21.55 18.65
C ILE A 465 -23.91 -22.45 17.92
N LYS A 466 -23.68 -23.76 17.87
CA LYS A 466 -24.63 -24.69 17.23
C LYS A 466 -26.03 -24.58 17.83
N LYS A 467 -26.12 -24.43 19.16
CA LYS A 467 -27.38 -24.25 19.88
C LYS A 467 -27.99 -22.86 19.61
N ILE A 468 -27.18 -21.81 19.75
CA ILE A 468 -27.63 -20.42 19.59
C ILE A 468 -28.17 -20.17 18.17
N LEU A 469 -27.45 -20.61 17.13
CA LEU A 469 -27.89 -20.43 15.74
C LEU A 469 -29.21 -21.19 15.48
N PHE A 470 -29.36 -22.39 16.04
CA PHE A 470 -30.62 -23.14 15.95
C PHE A 470 -31.78 -22.41 16.64
N GLU A 471 -31.58 -21.93 17.89
CA GLU A 471 -32.60 -21.21 18.66
C GLU A 471 -33.01 -19.89 18.01
N LYS A 472 -32.05 -19.19 17.38
CA LYS A 472 -32.29 -17.92 16.69
C LYS A 472 -32.72 -18.09 15.22
N LYS A 473 -33.00 -19.32 14.78
CA LYS A 473 -33.42 -19.68 13.41
C LYS A 473 -32.46 -19.22 12.32
N GLN A 474 -31.17 -19.24 12.62
CA GLN A 474 -30.10 -18.91 11.69
C GLN A 474 -29.58 -20.18 10.99
N THR A 475 -28.78 -19.99 9.94
CA THR A 475 -28.15 -21.08 9.16
C THR A 475 -27.07 -21.80 9.97
N GLN A 476 -26.53 -22.89 9.42
CA GLN A 476 -25.45 -23.66 10.04
C GLN A 476 -24.19 -22.81 10.22
N PHE A 477 -23.44 -23.08 11.30
CA PHE A 477 -22.18 -22.39 11.55
C PHE A 477 -21.15 -22.66 10.45
N ASP A 478 -20.71 -21.59 9.78
CA ASP A 478 -19.65 -21.60 8.77
C ASP A 478 -18.34 -21.18 9.45
N LYS A 479 -17.57 -22.18 9.85
CA LYS A 479 -16.29 -22.00 10.54
C LYS A 479 -15.30 -21.19 9.70
N VAL A 480 -15.23 -21.45 8.39
CA VAL A 480 -14.24 -20.81 7.50
C VAL A 480 -14.59 -19.35 7.29
N SER A 481 -15.87 -19.03 7.08
CA SER A 481 -16.35 -17.65 6.99
C SER A 481 -16.10 -16.88 8.29
N PHE A 482 -16.37 -17.51 9.44
CA PHE A 482 -16.06 -16.94 10.75
C PHE A 482 -14.55 -16.68 10.92
N ALA A 483 -13.71 -17.69 10.70
CA ALA A 483 -12.26 -17.63 10.84
C ALA A 483 -11.65 -16.55 9.91
N ARG A 484 -12.12 -16.45 8.67
CA ARG A 484 -11.72 -15.41 7.73
C ARG A 484 -12.09 -14.01 8.25
N LYS A 485 -13.35 -13.82 8.64
CA LYS A 485 -13.87 -12.49 9.00
C LYS A 485 -13.29 -11.98 10.31
N ILE A 486 -13.13 -12.86 11.31
CA ILE A 486 -12.49 -12.48 12.58
C ILE A 486 -11.01 -12.12 12.36
N SER A 487 -10.31 -12.86 11.49
CA SER A 487 -8.90 -12.59 11.17
C SER A 487 -8.68 -11.22 10.54
N PHE A 488 -9.65 -10.69 9.79
CA PHE A 488 -9.60 -9.34 9.24
C PHE A 488 -9.89 -8.23 10.25
N LYS A 489 -10.68 -8.52 11.29
CA LYS A 489 -11.25 -7.49 12.17
C LYS A 489 -10.67 -7.40 13.57
N ILE A 490 -10.12 -8.48 14.11
CA ILE A 490 -9.54 -8.49 15.46
C ILE A 490 -8.36 -7.52 15.58
N ASP A 491 -8.24 -6.73 16.63
CA ASP A 491 -7.09 -5.82 16.76
C ASP A 491 -5.78 -6.60 16.95
N VAL A 492 -4.66 -6.09 16.41
CA VAL A 492 -3.36 -6.81 16.37
C VAL A 492 -2.80 -7.10 17.77
N ASP A 493 -3.05 -6.20 18.71
CA ASP A 493 -2.71 -6.33 20.13
C ASP A 493 -3.57 -7.38 20.87
N ARG A 494 -4.71 -7.77 20.29
CA ARG A 494 -5.62 -8.77 20.84
C ARG A 494 -5.51 -10.15 20.19
N PHE A 495 -4.48 -10.36 19.38
CA PHE A 495 -4.26 -11.68 18.78
C PHE A 495 -4.03 -12.75 19.85
N PRO A 496 -4.64 -13.94 19.70
CA PRO A 496 -4.45 -15.05 20.63
C PRO A 496 -2.98 -15.43 20.81
N ASN A 497 -2.62 -15.90 22.01
CA ASN A 497 -1.24 -16.26 22.34
C ASN A 497 -0.71 -17.38 21.44
N GLU A 498 -1.55 -18.36 21.13
CA GLU A 498 -1.24 -19.48 20.25
C GLU A 498 -0.89 -18.99 18.85
N VAL A 499 -1.66 -18.05 18.30
CA VAL A 499 -1.39 -17.43 16.99
C VAL A 499 -0.08 -16.64 17.02
N ASN A 500 0.17 -15.89 18.10
CA ASN A 500 1.41 -15.14 18.27
C ASN A 500 2.61 -16.08 18.30
N GLU A 501 2.53 -17.17 19.06
CA GLU A 501 3.57 -18.18 19.19
C GLU A 501 3.86 -18.89 17.85
N ILE A 502 2.83 -19.19 17.04
CA ILE A 502 2.99 -19.75 15.69
C ILE A 502 3.82 -18.78 14.82
N ILE A 503 3.42 -17.51 14.77
CA ILE A 503 4.05 -16.51 13.90
C ILE A 503 5.50 -16.25 14.33
N ASP A 504 5.73 -16.11 15.64
CA ASP A 504 7.07 -15.83 16.17
C ASP A 504 8.01 -17.04 16.00
N THR A 505 7.49 -18.26 16.18
CA THR A 505 8.26 -19.48 15.89
C THR A 505 8.57 -19.60 14.41
N ALA A 506 7.60 -19.30 13.52
CA ALA A 506 7.81 -19.35 12.08
C ALA A 506 8.93 -18.40 11.64
N LYS A 507 8.96 -17.17 12.18
CA LYS A 507 10.05 -16.21 11.97
C LYS A 507 11.39 -16.79 12.40
N LEU A 508 11.49 -17.29 13.64
CA LEU A 508 12.71 -17.90 14.15
C LEU A 508 13.19 -19.09 13.30
N PHE A 509 12.26 -19.84 12.73
CA PHE A 509 12.58 -20.99 11.89
C PHE A 509 13.14 -20.61 10.52
N VAL A 510 12.76 -19.46 9.94
CA VAL A 510 13.21 -19.06 8.60
C VAL A 510 14.20 -17.89 8.59
N GLU A 511 14.36 -17.16 9.69
CA GLU A 511 15.41 -16.15 9.81
C GLU A 511 16.79 -16.81 9.70
N GLN A 512 17.55 -16.41 8.68
CA GLN A 512 18.96 -16.80 8.56
C GLN A 512 19.72 -16.22 9.76
N SER A 513 20.46 -17.06 10.47
CA SER A 513 21.40 -16.60 11.49
C SER A 513 22.32 -15.55 10.85
N LYS A 514 22.22 -14.29 11.30
CA LYS A 514 23.06 -13.17 10.82
C LYS A 514 24.57 -13.35 11.10
N TYR A 515 24.99 -14.52 11.56
CA TYR A 515 26.39 -14.90 11.62
C TYR A 515 26.81 -15.47 10.27
N LEU A 516 27.45 -14.63 9.47
CA LEU A 516 28.44 -15.09 8.51
C LEU A 516 29.40 -16.01 9.26
N VAL A 517 29.31 -17.32 8.99
CA VAL A 517 30.41 -18.23 9.26
C VAL A 517 31.53 -17.76 8.33
N ASN A 518 32.46 -16.97 8.87
CA ASN A 518 33.76 -16.77 8.25
C ASN A 518 34.41 -18.15 8.14
N ASN A 519 34.40 -18.70 6.93
CA ASN A 519 35.36 -19.71 6.49
C ASN A 519 36.27 -19.07 5.46
#